data_AF-A0A7J3VGE8-F1
#
_entry.id   AF-A0A7J3VGE8-F1
#
_cell.length_a   1.000
_cell.length_b   1.000
_cell.length_c   1.000
_cell.angle_alpha   90.00
_cell.angle_beta   90.00
_cell.angle_gamma   90.00
#
_symmetry.space_group_name_H-M   'P 1'
#
loop_
_entity.id
_entity.type
_entity.pdbx_description
1 polymer ?
#
loop_
_entity_poly.entity_id
_entity_poly.type
_entity_poly.pdbx_seq_one_letter_code
_entity_poly.pdbx_strand_id
1 'polypeptide(L)' 'MQYSRIYAEYITNLQYSDLPPEVVEKAKMHFLDALGNILGAYEMPWSKMVIKLVTQMKGT' A
#
# COMPACT_ATOMS: atom_id res chain seq x y z
N MET A 1 -19.18 2.69 -16.81
CA MET A 1 -18.06 3.28 -17.58
C MET A 1 -17.79 4.75 -17.24
N GLN A 2 -18.80 5.61 -17.03
CA GLN A 2 -18.57 7.04 -16.71
C GLN A 2 -17.79 7.27 -15.39
N TYR A 3 -18.16 6.61 -14.29
CA TYR A 3 -17.45 6.78 -13.00
C TYR A 3 -15.98 6.35 -13.05
N SER A 4 -15.66 5.28 -13.78
CA SER A 4 -14.27 4.86 -13.96
C SER A 4 -13.43 5.95 -14.64
N ARG A 5 -14.02 6.70 -15.59
CA ARG A 5 -13.35 7.83 -16.24
C ARG A 5 -13.16 9.00 -15.28
N ILE A 6 -14.17 9.34 -14.48
CA ILE A 6 -14.09 10.40 -13.46
C ILE A 6 -12.97 10.09 -12.44
N TYR A 7 -12.89 8.86 -11.94
CA TYR A 7 -11.82 8.48 -11.01
C TYR A 7 -10.44 8.50 -11.66
N ALA A 8 -10.33 8.05 -12.91
CA ALA A 8 -9.06 8.10 -13.65
C ALA A 8 -8.60 9.55 -13.83
N GLU A 9 -9.48 10.47 -14.22
CA GLU A 9 -9.18 11.89 -14.35
C GLU A 9 -8.76 12.51 -13.01
N TYR A 10 -9.43 12.16 -11.91
CA TYR A 10 -9.04 12.63 -10.58
C TYR A 10 -7.63 12.13 -10.17
N ILE A 11 -7.40 10.80 -10.24
CA ILE A 11 -6.14 10.19 -9.79
C ILE A 11 -4.95 10.67 -10.63
N THR A 12 -5.13 10.87 -11.95
CA THR A 12 -4.05 11.27 -12.85
C THR A 12 -3.66 12.74 -12.72
N ASN A 13 -4.56 13.60 -12.25
CA ASN A 13 -4.29 15.02 -12.08
C ASN A 13 -3.94 15.42 -10.64
N LEU A 14 -4.25 14.59 -9.64
CA LEU A 14 -4.00 14.86 -8.23
C LEU A 14 -2.50 15.12 -7.95
N GLN A 15 -2.20 16.28 -7.36
CA GLN A 15 -0.87 16.64 -6.88
C GLN A 15 -0.79 16.50 -5.36
N TYR A 16 0.43 16.32 -4.84
CA TYR A 16 0.63 16.26 -3.39
C TYR A 16 0.19 17.54 -2.67
N SER A 17 0.34 18.71 -3.30
CA SER A 17 -0.11 20.00 -2.77
C SER A 17 -1.62 20.11 -2.61
N ASP A 18 -2.38 19.27 -3.31
CA ASP A 18 -3.84 19.26 -3.23
C ASP A 18 -4.33 18.49 -1.99
N LEU A 19 -3.44 17.75 -1.32
CA LEU A 19 -3.76 16.96 -0.14
C LEU A 19 -3.83 17.84 1.11
N PRO A 20 -4.94 17.78 1.88
CA PRO A 20 -4.99 18.42 3.18
C PRO A 20 -3.88 17.87 4.11
N PRO A 21 -3.20 18.71 4.90
CA PRO A 21 -2.09 18.26 5.76
C PRO A 21 -2.47 17.11 6.69
N GLU A 22 -3.69 17.11 7.24
CA GLU A 22 -4.18 16.06 8.12
C GLU A 22 -4.35 14.70 7.43
N VAL A 23 -4.58 14.69 6.11
CA VAL A 23 -4.64 13.46 5.32
C VAL A 23 -3.25 12.86 5.18
N VAL A 24 -2.25 13.70 4.91
CA VAL A 24 -0.84 13.28 4.84
C VAL A 24 -0.38 12.69 6.17
N GLU A 25 -0.66 13.36 7.29
CA GLU A 25 -0.25 12.87 8.61
C GLU A 25 -0.92 11.54 8.96
N LYS A 26 -2.21 11.38 8.66
CA LYS A 26 -2.89 10.09 8.87
C LYS A 26 -2.31 9.00 7.97
N ALA A 27 -2.01 9.29 6.71
CA ALA A 27 -1.40 8.32 5.80
C ALA A 27 -0.05 7.82 6.34
N LYS A 28 0.80 8.72 6.87
CA LYS A 28 2.05 8.33 7.53
C LYS A 28 1.82 7.37 8.70
N MET A 29 0.80 7.63 9.53
CA MET A 29 0.45 6.72 10.63
C MET A 29 0.00 5.34 10.15
N HIS A 30 -0.74 5.28 9.04
CA HIS A 30 -1.17 4.01 8.45
C HIS A 30 0.02 3.24 7.86
N PHE A 31 0.97 3.93 7.23
CA PHE A 31 2.22 3.30 6.77
C PHE A 31 3.03 2.75 7.94
N LEU A 32 3.14 3.51 9.04
CA LEU A 32 3.85 3.07 10.24
C LEU A 32 3.23 1.79 10.83
N ASP A 33 1.90 1.77 10.98
CA ASP A 33 1.17 0.60 11.47
C ASP A 33 1.34 -0.61 10.54
N ALA A 34 1.18 -0.41 9.22
CA ALA A 34 1.35 -1.46 8.24
C ALA A 34 2.77 -2.07 8.29
N LEU A 35 3.81 -1.24 8.37
CA LEU A 35 5.19 -1.71 8.51
C LEU A 35 5.39 -2.51 9.80
N GLY A 36 4.84 -2.03 10.93
CA GLY A 36 4.89 -2.76 12.20
C GLY A 36 4.25 -4.14 12.10
N ASN A 37 3.05 -4.22 11.51
CA ASN A 37 2.34 -5.47 11.30
C ASN A 37 3.08 -6.42 10.35
N ILE A 38 3.64 -5.92 9.25
CA ILE A 38 4.42 -6.72 8.29
C ILE A 38 5.65 -7.32 8.96
N LEU A 39 6.42 -6.51 9.69
CA LEU A 39 7.62 -6.97 10.39
C LEU A 39 7.27 -7.98 11.49
N GLY A 40 6.24 -7.69 12.30
CA GLY A 40 5.77 -8.60 13.35
C GLY A 40 5.25 -9.93 12.81
N ALA A 41 4.60 -9.91 11.63
CA ALA A 41 4.07 -11.12 11.00
C ALA A 41 5.10 -11.87 10.13
N TYR A 42 6.32 -11.35 9.95
CA TYR A 42 7.31 -11.92 9.02
C TYR A 42 7.64 -13.39 9.33
N GLU A 43 7.73 -13.75 10.60
CA GLU A 43 8.06 -15.12 11.06
C GLU A 43 6.85 -16.07 11.08
N MET A 44 5.65 -15.59 10.72
CA MET A 44 4.46 -16.42 10.77
C MET A 44 4.46 -17.50 9.67
N PRO A 45 3.90 -18.70 9.93
CA PRO A 45 3.94 -19.81 8.97
C PRO A 45 3.36 -19.47 7.59
N TRP A 46 2.26 -18.70 7.55
CA TRP A 46 1.65 -18.26 6.29
C TRP A 46 2.53 -17.26 5.54
N SER A 47 3.20 -16.35 6.25
CA SER A 47 4.13 -15.38 5.65
C SER A 47 5.31 -16.09 5.00
N LYS A 48 5.91 -17.08 5.68
CA LYS A 48 7.00 -17.89 5.10
C LYS A 48 6.54 -18.72 3.89
N MET A 49 5.29 -19.21 3.89
CA MET A 49 4.70 -19.89 2.73
C MET A 49 4.61 -18.96 1.51
N VAL A 50 4.09 -17.75 1.70
CA VAL A 50 3.98 -16.75 0.63
C VAL A 50 5.36 -16.34 0.11
N ILE A 51 6.32 -16.07 1.00
CA ILE A 51 7.71 -15.75 0.63
C ILE A 51 8.29 -16.86 -0.24
N LYS A 52 8.16 -18.12 0.17
CA LYS A 52 8.66 -19.27 -0.62
C LYS A 52 8.04 -19.32 -2.01
N LEU A 53 6.74 -19.10 -2.14
CA LEU A 53 6.05 -19.08 -3.43
C LEU A 53 6.58 -17.94 -4.33
N VAL A 54 6.71 -16.73 -3.78
CA VAL A 54 7.24 -15.57 -4.53
C VAL A 54 8.68 -15.82 -4.97
N THR A 55 9.53 -16.38 -4.10
CA THR A 55 10.91 -16.76 -4.45
C THR A 55 10.94 -17.82 -5.57
N GLN A 56 10.05 -18.80 -5.56
CA GLN A 56 9.94 -19.79 -6.64
C GLN A 56 9.53 -19.16 -7.98
N MET A 57 8.72 -18.10 -7.92
CA MET A 57 8.34 -17.30 -9.09
C MET A 57 9.43 -16.33 -9.55
N LYS A 58 10.63 -16.37 -8.93
CA LYS A 58 11.75 -15.44 -9.15
C LYS A 58 11.43 -13.99 -8.76
N GLY A 59 10.39 -13.78 -7.96
CA GLY A 59 10.18 -12.50 -7.27
C GLY A 59 11.14 -12.38 -6.09
N THR A 60 11.58 -11.15 -5.81
CA THR A 60 12.39 -10.80 -4.64
C THR A 60 11.51 -10.31 -3.50
#